data_AF-A0A937IIX9-F1
#
_entry.id   AF-A0A937IIX9-F1
#
_cell.length_a   1.000
_cell.length_b   1.000
_cell.length_c   1.000
_cell.angle_alpha   90.00
_cell.angle_beta   90.00
_cell.angle_gamma   90.00
#
_symmetry.space_group_name_H-M   'P 1'
#
loop_
_entity.id
_entity.type
_entity.pdbx_description
1 polymer ?
#
loop_
_entity_poly.entity_id
_entity_poly.type
_entity_poly.pdbx_seq_one_letter_code
_entity_poly.pdbx_strand_id
1 'polypeptide(L)'
;MSKMKFFQELINSLFDKPIKSNSFNIFQDKSKSITTKDYIENVASAKGEVSALGYAELLMKHCEALNDKELLNFFKLIRDNFEITSDELSYAIEKYLRAKNSENLVQLMKVAEPKRREIFRRCNGISRGTIRLVNLRKRLLGIITKHPELKAVDYDLVYLFKNWFNRGFLILRPINWETPAHILEKIIAYEAVHEINSWDELRSRLAPKDRRCFAFFHPAMQDEPIIFVEVALMKEVPSKIQDVLQEKRNVFEPEETTVAVFYSISNCQKGLAGISFGNFLIKQVANDLNLEFKNLKKFVTLSPVPGLRKWISDKHPKFAKSIEKLKRPEQFLKVYDNMMEYVGKYFLSSERTDKMPNDPVARFHLGNGASLEQINYLGDVSSNGINLSAGLMVNYLYDLDKVEKNHELYTSENKINISKNAKKVLLKYTKETL
;
A
#
# COMPACT_ATOMS: atom_id res chain seq x y z
N MET A 1 -6.13 -32.58 9.44
CA MET A 1 -6.37 -31.48 8.48
C MET A 1 -5.59 -30.25 8.92
N SER A 2 -4.74 -29.68 8.07
CA SER A 2 -4.05 -28.41 8.36
C SER A 2 -5.09 -27.30 8.58
N LYS A 3 -4.92 -26.45 9.60
CA LYS A 3 -5.79 -25.29 9.86
C LYS A 3 -5.97 -24.40 8.62
N MET A 4 -4.96 -24.33 7.76
CA MET A 4 -5.00 -23.60 6.48
C MET A 4 -5.95 -24.25 5.46
N LYS A 5 -6.00 -25.58 5.40
CA LYS A 5 -6.86 -26.32 4.47
C LYS A 5 -8.33 -26.21 4.87
N PHE A 6 -8.62 -26.30 6.16
CA PHE A 6 -9.97 -26.06 6.70
C PHE A 6 -10.43 -24.61 6.49
N PHE A 7 -9.55 -23.63 6.69
CA PHE A 7 -9.87 -22.23 6.43
C PHE A 7 -10.09 -21.95 4.94
N GLN A 8 -9.27 -22.54 4.05
CA GLN A 8 -9.48 -22.46 2.60
C GLN A 8 -10.79 -23.12 2.15
N GLU A 9 -11.13 -24.29 2.69
CA GLU A 9 -12.40 -24.97 2.40
C GLU A 9 -13.61 -24.18 2.92
N LEU A 10 -13.52 -23.62 4.13
CA LEU A 10 -14.56 -22.74 4.70
C LEU A 10 -14.74 -21.48 3.86
N ILE A 11 -13.63 -20.83 3.46
CA ILE A 11 -13.61 -19.72 2.54
C ILE A 11 -14.34 -20.13 1.26
N ASN A 12 -13.85 -21.12 0.52
CA ASN A 12 -14.45 -21.52 -0.75
C ASN A 12 -15.96 -21.82 -0.64
N SER A 13 -16.41 -22.44 0.47
CA SER A 13 -17.84 -22.70 0.73
C SER A 13 -18.70 -21.45 0.99
N LEU A 14 -18.12 -20.37 1.54
CA LEU A 14 -18.78 -19.09 1.74
C LEU A 14 -18.91 -18.29 0.43
N PHE A 15 -18.04 -18.54 -0.55
CA PHE A 15 -17.98 -17.78 -1.80
C PHE A 15 -18.79 -18.38 -2.95
N ASP A 16 -19.12 -19.67 -2.93
CA ASP A 16 -19.95 -20.31 -3.95
C ASP A 16 -21.46 -20.02 -3.82
N LYS A 17 -21.86 -19.26 -2.80
CA LYS A 17 -23.24 -18.74 -2.72
C LYS A 17 -23.27 -17.29 -3.21
N PRO A 18 -23.59 -17.03 -4.49
CA PRO A 18 -24.14 -15.74 -4.82
C PRO A 18 -25.38 -15.57 -3.94
N ILE A 19 -25.36 -14.57 -3.05
CA ILE A 19 -26.60 -14.07 -2.48
C ILE A 19 -27.39 -13.57 -3.69
N LYS A 20 -28.25 -14.42 -4.25
CA LYS A 20 -29.24 -14.02 -5.23
C LYS A 20 -30.05 -12.93 -4.53
N SER A 21 -29.75 -11.68 -4.83
CA SER A 21 -30.65 -10.60 -4.47
C SER A 21 -31.87 -10.80 -5.34
N ASN A 22 -32.88 -11.49 -4.79
CA ASN A 22 -34.23 -11.22 -5.24
C ASN A 22 -34.38 -9.70 -5.14
N SER A 23 -34.67 -9.08 -6.28
CA SER A 23 -34.90 -7.65 -6.40
C SER A 23 -35.88 -7.23 -5.32
N PHE A 24 -35.35 -6.69 -4.22
CA PHE A 24 -36.15 -6.06 -3.20
C PHE A 24 -36.73 -4.82 -3.87
N ASN A 25 -37.99 -4.93 -4.32
CA ASN A 25 -38.81 -3.79 -4.71
C ASN A 25 -39.12 -3.01 -3.42
N ILE A 26 -38.12 -2.32 -2.90
CA ILE A 26 -38.33 -1.26 -1.92
C ILE A 26 -39.14 -0.22 -2.67
N PHE A 27 -40.36 0.04 -2.18
CA PHE A 27 -41.33 1.01 -2.70
C PHE A 27 -40.66 2.31 -3.19
N GLN A 28 -40.23 2.31 -4.44
CA GLN A 28 -39.80 3.50 -5.15
C GLN A 28 -41.06 4.03 -5.82
N ASP A 29 -41.69 4.97 -5.14
CA ASP A 29 -42.72 5.80 -5.75
C ASP A 29 -42.05 6.55 -6.91
N LYS A 30 -42.31 6.11 -8.16
CA LYS A 30 -41.63 6.57 -9.39
C LYS A 30 -41.80 8.07 -9.66
N SER A 31 -42.55 8.79 -8.81
CA SER A 31 -42.90 10.19 -8.94
C SER A 31 -41.93 11.17 -8.26
N LYS A 32 -41.01 10.72 -7.38
CA LYS A 32 -40.09 11.61 -6.65
C LYS A 32 -38.62 11.37 -6.99
N SER A 33 -37.93 12.43 -7.40
CA SER A 33 -36.46 12.43 -7.54
C SER A 33 -35.84 12.27 -6.15
N ILE A 34 -35.20 11.12 -5.89
CA ILE A 34 -34.47 10.85 -4.65
C ILE A 34 -33.17 11.66 -4.66
N THR A 35 -32.97 12.50 -3.65
CA THR A 35 -31.76 13.30 -3.51
C THR A 35 -30.62 12.46 -2.91
N THR A 36 -29.38 12.92 -3.06
CA THR A 36 -28.21 12.31 -2.40
C THR A 36 -28.40 12.20 -0.88
N LYS A 37 -29.04 13.20 -0.27
CA LYS A 37 -29.32 13.21 1.17
C LYS A 37 -30.28 12.07 1.55
N ASP A 38 -31.33 11.87 0.77
CA ASP A 38 -32.32 10.80 1.01
C ASP A 38 -31.67 9.41 0.95
N TYR A 39 -30.74 9.17 0.00
CA TYR A 39 -30.00 7.90 -0.04
C TYR A 39 -29.20 7.64 1.24
N ILE A 40 -28.55 8.67 1.78
CA ILE A 40 -27.75 8.53 3.00
C ILE A 40 -28.67 8.31 4.22
N GLU A 41 -29.76 9.08 4.32
CA GLU A 41 -30.71 8.99 5.43
C GLU A 41 -31.43 7.63 5.45
N ASN A 42 -31.77 7.08 4.30
CA ASN A 42 -32.36 5.74 4.19
C ASN A 42 -31.41 4.67 4.76
N VAL A 43 -30.12 4.75 4.46
CA VAL A 43 -29.12 3.83 5.02
C VAL A 43 -28.96 4.04 6.52
N ALA A 44 -28.88 5.28 6.98
CA ALA A 44 -28.63 5.62 8.39
C ALA A 44 -29.81 5.27 9.31
N SER A 45 -31.04 5.48 8.84
CA SER A 45 -32.28 5.31 9.63
C SER A 45 -32.90 3.92 9.54
N ALA A 46 -32.40 3.06 8.63
CA ALA A 46 -32.92 1.71 8.49
C ALA A 46 -32.83 0.93 9.80
N LYS A 47 -33.99 0.45 10.28
CA LYS A 47 -34.14 -0.35 11.50
C LYS A 47 -33.88 -1.84 11.28
N GLY A 48 -34.20 -2.36 10.08
CA GLY A 48 -34.01 -3.76 9.72
C GLY A 48 -32.73 -4.00 8.91
N GLU A 49 -32.02 -5.08 9.21
CA GLU A 49 -30.77 -5.45 8.53
C GLU A 49 -30.95 -5.63 7.02
N VAL A 50 -32.00 -6.34 6.60
CA VAL A 50 -32.31 -6.57 5.18
C VAL A 50 -32.57 -5.25 4.44
N SER A 51 -33.37 -4.35 5.05
CA SER A 51 -33.62 -3.02 4.47
C SER A 51 -32.36 -2.17 4.41
N ALA A 52 -31.50 -2.23 5.44
CA ALA A 52 -30.26 -1.47 5.48
C ALA A 52 -29.30 -1.87 4.35
N LEU A 53 -29.19 -3.17 4.06
CA LEU A 53 -28.39 -3.67 2.94
C LEU A 53 -28.97 -3.25 1.58
N GLY A 54 -30.30 -3.30 1.42
CA GLY A 54 -30.97 -2.82 0.21
C GLY A 54 -30.73 -1.34 -0.06
N TYR A 55 -30.86 -0.49 0.97
CA TYR A 55 -30.55 0.93 0.85
C TYR A 55 -29.06 1.20 0.61
N ALA A 56 -28.17 0.43 1.25
CA ALA A 56 -26.73 0.58 1.07
C ALA A 56 -26.30 0.25 -0.36
N GLU A 57 -26.94 -0.75 -0.98
CA GLU A 57 -26.73 -1.08 -2.40
C GLU A 57 -27.12 0.07 -3.32
N LEU A 58 -28.29 0.69 -3.07
CA LEU A 58 -28.74 1.86 -3.82
C LEU A 58 -27.82 3.07 -3.63
N LEU A 59 -27.41 3.35 -2.38
CA LEU A 59 -26.48 4.43 -2.07
C LEU A 59 -25.14 4.25 -2.80
N MET A 60 -24.58 3.04 -2.78
CA MET A 60 -23.30 2.79 -3.44
C MET A 60 -23.42 2.92 -4.97
N LYS A 61 -24.52 2.46 -5.58
CA LYS A 61 -24.77 2.66 -7.02
C LYS A 61 -24.89 4.15 -7.36
N HIS A 62 -25.58 4.91 -6.52
CA HIS A 62 -25.68 6.36 -6.67
C HIS A 62 -24.30 7.01 -6.64
N CYS A 63 -23.48 6.73 -5.62
CA CYS A 63 -22.13 7.27 -5.48
C CYS A 63 -21.20 6.91 -6.66
N GLU A 64 -21.34 5.72 -7.24
CA GLU A 64 -20.58 5.27 -8.41
C GLU A 64 -20.93 6.07 -9.67
N ALA A 65 -22.18 6.52 -9.79
CA ALA A 65 -22.64 7.32 -10.92
C ALA A 65 -22.29 8.81 -10.80
N LEU A 66 -22.00 9.31 -9.60
CA LEU A 66 -21.67 10.72 -9.37
C LEU A 66 -20.34 11.12 -10.02
N ASN A 67 -20.28 12.31 -10.62
CA ASN A 67 -19.01 12.93 -11.01
C ASN A 67 -18.27 13.50 -9.78
N ASP A 68 -17.02 13.97 -9.94
CA ASP A 68 -16.21 14.40 -8.80
C ASP A 68 -16.75 15.64 -8.07
N LYS A 69 -17.47 16.54 -8.76
CA LYS A 69 -18.10 17.72 -8.15
C LYS A 69 -19.32 17.31 -7.31
N GLU A 70 -20.12 16.38 -7.81
CA GLU A 70 -21.25 15.82 -7.08
C GLU A 70 -20.78 14.97 -5.90
N LEU A 71 -19.71 14.21 -6.08
CA LEU A 71 -19.12 13.40 -5.02
C LEU A 71 -18.51 14.27 -3.90
N LEU A 72 -17.94 15.42 -4.24
CA LEU A 72 -17.56 16.43 -3.24
C LEU A 72 -18.76 16.87 -2.40
N ASN A 73 -19.92 17.12 -3.02
CA ASN A 73 -21.14 17.49 -2.29
C ASN A 73 -21.64 16.32 -1.42
N PHE A 74 -21.56 15.09 -1.90
CA PHE A 74 -21.83 13.89 -1.10
C PHE A 74 -20.94 13.82 0.15
N PHE A 75 -19.62 14.01 -0.01
CA PHE A 75 -18.69 13.98 1.12
C PHE A 75 -18.88 15.13 2.10
N LYS A 76 -19.26 16.32 1.64
CA LYS A 76 -19.64 17.43 2.51
C LYS A 76 -20.91 17.10 3.30
N LEU A 77 -21.94 16.57 2.64
CA LEU A 77 -23.18 16.14 3.28
C LEU A 77 -22.95 15.08 4.35
N ILE A 78 -22.17 14.03 4.05
CA ILE A 78 -21.93 12.95 5.02
C ILE A 78 -21.06 13.42 6.20
N ARG A 79 -20.17 14.39 5.98
CA ARG A 79 -19.41 15.01 7.05
C ARG A 79 -20.34 15.84 7.94
N ASP A 80 -21.06 16.79 7.35
CA ASP A 80 -21.81 17.81 8.10
C ASP A 80 -23.05 17.24 8.81
N ASN A 81 -23.79 16.35 8.15
CA ASN A 81 -25.08 15.87 8.67
C ASN A 81 -24.97 14.60 9.52
N PHE A 82 -23.84 13.91 9.48
CA PHE A 82 -23.62 12.63 10.18
C PHE A 82 -22.37 12.67 11.09
N GLU A 83 -22.07 13.87 11.61
CA GLU A 83 -21.13 14.14 12.69
C GLU A 83 -21.72 13.77 14.07
N ILE A 84 -20.92 13.89 15.13
CA ILE A 84 -21.32 13.69 16.51
C ILE A 84 -22.16 14.89 17.00
N THR A 85 -23.24 14.62 17.74
CA THR A 85 -24.06 15.67 18.36
C THR A 85 -23.39 16.20 19.64
N SER A 86 -23.16 17.52 19.70
CA SER A 86 -22.44 18.18 20.81
C SER A 86 -23.08 17.92 22.18
N ASP A 87 -24.41 17.91 22.25
CA ASP A 87 -25.15 17.80 23.52
C ASP A 87 -25.00 16.40 24.13
N GLU A 88 -25.19 15.34 23.33
CA GLU A 88 -25.05 13.95 23.77
C GLU A 88 -23.61 13.66 24.23
N LEU A 89 -22.62 14.17 23.49
CA LEU A 89 -21.21 14.00 23.83
C LEU A 89 -20.87 14.72 25.14
N SER A 90 -21.32 15.96 25.31
CA SER A 90 -21.09 16.74 26.53
C SER A 90 -21.69 16.06 27.76
N TYR A 91 -22.92 15.57 27.63
CA TYR A 91 -23.59 14.81 28.69
C TYR A 91 -22.82 13.53 29.06
N ALA A 92 -22.35 12.77 28.07
CA ALA A 92 -21.57 11.56 28.31
C ALA A 92 -20.22 11.85 28.99
N ILE A 93 -19.55 12.94 28.61
CA ILE A 93 -18.32 13.41 29.24
C ILE A 93 -18.57 13.78 30.71
N GLU A 94 -19.60 14.57 31.00
CA GLU A 94 -19.94 14.95 32.38
C GLU A 94 -20.22 13.73 33.25
N LYS A 95 -20.97 12.75 32.72
CA LYS A 95 -21.29 11.51 33.43
C LYS A 95 -20.02 10.72 33.76
N TYR A 96 -19.08 10.62 32.82
CA TYR A 96 -17.79 9.95 33.04
C TYR A 96 -16.89 10.72 34.01
N LEU A 97 -16.89 12.06 33.98
CA LEU A 97 -16.13 12.89 34.92
C LEU A 97 -16.64 12.74 36.36
N ARG A 98 -17.97 12.62 36.55
CA ARG A 98 -18.58 12.37 37.87
C ARG A 98 -18.29 10.97 38.39
N ALA A 99 -18.32 9.95 37.51
CA ALA A 99 -18.04 8.57 37.87
C ALA A 99 -17.24 7.85 36.78
N LYS A 100 -15.93 7.69 37.03
CA LYS A 100 -14.94 7.09 36.11
C LYS A 100 -15.00 5.55 36.12
N ASN A 101 -16.17 4.99 35.85
CA ASN A 101 -16.37 3.55 35.75
C ASN A 101 -16.45 3.10 34.27
N SER A 102 -16.33 1.79 34.05
CA SER A 102 -16.33 1.20 32.71
C SER A 102 -17.65 1.41 31.96
N GLU A 103 -18.78 1.44 32.65
CA GLU A 103 -20.10 1.65 32.04
C GLU A 103 -20.21 3.04 31.40
N ASN A 104 -19.82 4.07 32.14
CA ASN A 104 -19.81 5.45 31.64
C ASN A 104 -18.77 5.63 30.52
N LEU A 105 -17.61 4.96 30.61
CA LEU A 105 -16.62 4.97 29.54
C LEU A 105 -17.17 4.36 28.25
N VAL A 106 -17.84 3.20 28.35
CA VAL A 106 -18.48 2.54 27.19
C VAL A 106 -19.53 3.45 26.56
N GLN A 107 -20.34 4.14 27.37
CA GLN A 107 -21.34 5.08 26.85
C GLN A 107 -20.67 6.27 26.13
N LEU A 108 -19.61 6.83 26.71
CA LEU A 108 -18.83 7.89 26.07
C LEU A 108 -18.25 7.42 24.74
N MET A 109 -17.65 6.23 24.68
CA MET A 109 -17.09 5.66 23.45
C MET A 109 -18.16 5.47 22.35
N LYS A 110 -19.36 5.01 22.73
CA LYS A 110 -20.49 4.84 21.78
C LYS A 110 -20.95 6.17 21.19
N VAL A 111 -21.09 7.21 22.03
CA VAL A 111 -21.55 8.54 21.60
C VAL A 111 -20.46 9.29 20.82
N ALA A 112 -19.19 9.05 21.14
CA ALA A 112 -18.05 9.62 20.42
C ALA A 112 -17.81 9.00 19.04
N GLU A 113 -18.64 8.05 18.60
CA GLU A 113 -18.55 7.46 17.27
C GLU A 113 -19.44 8.21 16.27
N PRO A 114 -18.87 8.77 15.19
CA PRO A 114 -19.67 9.42 14.15
C PRO A 114 -20.59 8.45 13.41
N LYS A 115 -21.84 8.88 13.14
CA LYS A 115 -22.85 8.06 12.44
C LYS A 115 -22.41 7.59 11.06
N ARG A 116 -21.52 8.33 10.40
CA ARG A 116 -20.90 7.92 9.12
C ARG A 116 -20.15 6.59 9.17
N ARG A 117 -19.58 6.17 10.31
CA ARG A 117 -18.94 4.84 10.42
C ARG A 117 -19.95 3.72 10.23
N GLU A 118 -21.14 3.88 10.80
CA GLU A 118 -22.21 2.90 10.67
C GLU A 118 -22.74 2.82 9.23
N ILE A 119 -22.86 3.96 8.56
CA ILE A 119 -23.24 4.00 7.14
C ILE A 119 -22.22 3.22 6.29
N PHE A 120 -20.92 3.46 6.49
CA PHE A 120 -19.89 2.72 5.77
C PHE A 120 -19.84 1.23 6.15
N ARG A 121 -20.12 0.85 7.41
CA ARG A 121 -20.28 -0.57 7.79
C ARG A 121 -21.41 -1.24 7.04
N ARG A 122 -22.57 -0.58 6.92
CA ARG A 122 -23.72 -1.09 6.14
C ARG A 122 -23.36 -1.22 4.66
N CYS A 123 -22.67 -0.24 4.09
CA CYS A 123 -22.14 -0.33 2.73
C CYS A 123 -21.10 -1.43 2.53
N ASN A 124 -20.40 -1.87 3.58
CA ASN A 124 -19.48 -3.00 3.48
C ASN A 124 -20.20 -4.35 3.46
N GLY A 125 -21.41 -4.45 4.03
CA GLY A 125 -22.19 -5.68 4.10
C GLY A 125 -22.86 -6.11 2.80
N ILE A 126 -22.86 -5.26 1.77
CA ILE A 126 -23.44 -5.57 0.46
C ILE A 126 -22.47 -6.40 -0.41
N SER A 127 -22.97 -6.94 -1.52
CA SER A 127 -22.12 -7.66 -2.48
C SER A 127 -21.00 -6.77 -3.00
N ARG A 128 -19.77 -7.26 -2.92
CA ARG A 128 -18.54 -6.52 -3.28
C ARG A 128 -18.40 -5.17 -2.55
N GLY A 129 -19.05 -4.97 -1.40
CA GLY A 129 -19.07 -3.70 -0.67
C GLY A 129 -17.67 -3.15 -0.34
N THR A 130 -16.75 -4.03 0.07
CA THR A 130 -15.39 -3.64 0.43
C THR A 130 -14.64 -2.97 -0.71
N ILE A 131 -14.58 -3.58 -1.90
CA ILE A 131 -13.88 -2.97 -3.06
C ILE A 131 -14.57 -1.68 -3.52
N ARG A 132 -15.91 -1.60 -3.44
CA ARG A 132 -16.65 -0.38 -3.78
C ARG A 132 -16.30 0.77 -2.83
N LEU A 133 -16.17 0.51 -1.52
CA LEU A 133 -15.70 1.49 -0.55
C LEU A 133 -14.22 1.87 -0.76
N VAL A 134 -13.36 0.92 -1.12
CA VAL A 134 -11.96 1.20 -1.47
C VAL A 134 -11.89 2.15 -2.67
N ASN A 135 -12.70 1.90 -3.71
CA ASN A 135 -12.80 2.78 -4.87
C ASN A 135 -13.39 4.16 -4.52
N LEU A 136 -14.39 4.21 -3.64
CA LEU A 136 -14.93 5.48 -3.12
C LEU A 136 -13.84 6.28 -2.38
N ARG A 137 -13.06 5.64 -1.52
CA ARG A 137 -11.92 6.28 -0.84
C ARG A 137 -10.85 6.73 -1.81
N LYS A 138 -10.54 5.95 -2.85
CA LYS A 138 -9.61 6.36 -3.92
C LYS A 138 -10.03 7.69 -4.54
N ARG A 139 -11.32 7.90 -4.80
CA ARG A 139 -11.85 9.17 -5.31
C ARG A 139 -11.78 10.28 -4.26
N LEU A 140 -12.11 9.99 -3.01
CA LEU A 140 -11.98 10.92 -1.88
C LEU A 140 -10.55 11.48 -1.74
N LEU A 141 -9.54 10.62 -1.84
CA LEU A 141 -8.13 11.02 -1.73
C LEU A 141 -7.73 12.06 -2.79
N GLY A 142 -8.28 11.96 -4.00
CA GLY A 142 -8.09 12.98 -5.04
C GLY A 142 -8.69 14.34 -4.65
N ILE A 143 -9.90 14.32 -4.08
CA ILE A 143 -10.66 15.51 -3.69
C ILE A 143 -10.05 16.21 -2.45
N ILE A 144 -9.55 15.45 -1.47
CA ILE A 144 -8.98 15.99 -0.21
C ILE A 144 -7.82 16.96 -0.44
N THR A 145 -7.08 16.81 -1.54
CA THR A 145 -5.96 17.71 -1.88
C THR A 145 -6.39 19.18 -1.95
N LYS A 146 -7.62 19.45 -2.40
CA LYS A 146 -8.21 20.80 -2.50
C LYS A 146 -9.20 21.10 -1.37
N HIS A 147 -9.65 20.07 -0.66
CA HIS A 147 -10.68 20.12 0.39
C HIS A 147 -10.19 19.44 1.67
N PRO A 148 -9.24 20.03 2.42
CA PRO A 148 -8.65 19.43 3.62
C PRO A 148 -9.66 19.16 4.72
N GLU A 149 -10.80 19.85 4.72
CA GLU A 149 -11.91 19.66 5.65
C GLU A 149 -12.56 18.26 5.55
N LEU A 150 -12.32 17.52 4.46
CA LEU A 150 -12.80 16.14 4.28
C LEU A 150 -11.89 15.08 4.92
N LYS A 151 -10.75 15.48 5.52
CA LYS A 151 -9.88 14.56 6.27
C LYS A 151 -10.62 13.84 7.40
N ALA A 152 -11.66 14.45 7.97
CA ALA A 152 -12.52 13.80 8.96
C ALA A 152 -13.23 12.55 8.40
N VAL A 153 -13.68 12.60 7.15
CA VAL A 153 -14.32 11.44 6.49
C VAL A 153 -13.30 10.36 6.17
N ASP A 154 -12.12 10.74 5.67
CA ASP A 154 -11.03 9.79 5.40
C ASP A 154 -10.54 9.11 6.69
N TYR A 155 -10.49 9.83 7.81
CA TYR A 155 -10.11 9.26 9.10
C TYR A 155 -10.99 8.06 9.48
N ASP A 156 -12.31 8.17 9.28
CA ASP A 156 -13.25 7.10 9.62
C ASP A 156 -13.18 5.93 8.63
N LEU A 157 -12.96 6.19 7.34
CA LEU A 157 -12.70 5.12 6.37
C LEU A 157 -11.38 4.39 6.69
N VAL A 158 -10.33 5.12 7.07
CA VAL A 158 -9.05 4.55 7.52
C VAL A 158 -9.25 3.72 8.78
N TYR A 159 -10.03 4.21 9.74
CA TYR A 159 -10.37 3.48 10.95
C TYR A 159 -11.04 2.14 10.61
N LEU A 160 -12.04 2.14 9.73
CA LEU A 160 -12.73 0.93 9.30
C LEU A 160 -11.80 -0.02 8.53
N PHE A 161 -11.04 0.50 7.56
CA PHE A 161 -10.13 -0.30 6.75
C PHE A 161 -9.00 -0.93 7.57
N LYS A 162 -8.48 -0.26 8.61
CA LYS A 162 -7.49 -0.87 9.53
C LYS A 162 -8.05 -2.09 10.26
N ASN A 163 -9.34 -2.08 10.58
CA ASN A 163 -10.00 -3.20 11.24
C ASN A 163 -10.39 -4.32 10.26
N TRP A 164 -10.78 -3.98 9.04
CA TRP A 164 -11.19 -4.95 8.02
C TRP A 164 -10.01 -5.63 7.34
N PHE A 165 -8.94 -4.90 7.01
CA PHE A 165 -7.73 -5.42 6.37
C PHE A 165 -6.68 -5.85 7.39
N ASN A 166 -7.08 -6.71 8.32
CA ASN A 166 -6.14 -7.30 9.26
C ASN A 166 -5.18 -8.24 8.52
N ARG A 167 -3.88 -8.13 8.82
CA ARG A 167 -2.83 -9.03 8.31
C ARG A 167 -3.19 -10.50 8.42
N GLY A 168 -3.87 -10.92 9.49
CA GLY A 168 -4.23 -12.34 9.72
C GLY A 168 -5.11 -12.95 8.63
N PHE A 169 -5.77 -12.12 7.82
CA PHE A 169 -6.61 -12.57 6.69
C PHE A 169 -5.95 -12.41 5.33
N LEU A 170 -4.73 -11.85 5.26
CA LEU A 170 -4.03 -11.76 3.98
C LEU A 170 -3.48 -13.12 3.58
N ILE A 171 -3.86 -13.55 2.39
CA ILE A 171 -3.45 -14.83 1.81
C ILE A 171 -2.44 -14.53 0.72
N LEU A 172 -1.22 -15.03 0.91
CA LEU A 172 -0.20 -15.03 -0.12
C LEU A 172 -0.51 -16.12 -1.16
N ARG A 173 -0.50 -15.77 -2.44
CA ARG A 173 -0.65 -16.71 -3.55
C ARG A 173 0.47 -16.49 -4.58
N PRO A 174 1.04 -17.55 -5.16
CA PRO A 174 1.91 -17.40 -6.33
C PRO A 174 1.09 -16.90 -7.52
N ILE A 175 1.70 -16.05 -8.34
CA ILE A 175 1.18 -15.56 -9.61
C ILE A 175 2.09 -16.07 -10.71
N ASN A 176 1.50 -16.78 -11.67
CA ASN A 176 2.19 -17.43 -12.77
C ASN A 176 1.33 -17.38 -14.04
N TRP A 177 1.80 -17.98 -15.13
CA TRP A 177 1.07 -17.98 -16.40
C TRP A 177 -0.22 -18.83 -16.40
N GLU A 178 -0.46 -19.64 -15.37
CA GLU A 178 -1.70 -20.39 -15.18
C GLU A 178 -2.76 -19.60 -14.41
N THR A 179 -2.38 -18.43 -13.86
CA THR A 179 -3.28 -17.55 -13.12
C THR A 179 -4.37 -17.00 -14.06
N PRO A 180 -5.65 -16.90 -13.62
CA PRO A 180 -6.73 -16.39 -14.44
C PRO A 180 -6.42 -15.04 -15.10
N ALA A 181 -6.72 -14.92 -16.40
CA ALA A 181 -6.37 -13.74 -17.21
C ALA A 181 -6.87 -12.42 -16.60
N HIS A 182 -8.08 -12.40 -16.04
CA HIS A 182 -8.65 -11.20 -15.41
C HIS A 182 -7.88 -10.71 -14.16
N ILE A 183 -7.09 -11.58 -13.51
CA ILE A 183 -6.17 -11.19 -12.43
C ILE A 183 -4.86 -10.67 -13.04
N LEU A 184 -4.36 -11.32 -14.09
CA LEU A 184 -3.16 -10.90 -14.80
C LEU A 184 -3.31 -9.50 -15.43
N GLU A 185 -4.49 -9.20 -16.01
CA GLU A 185 -4.83 -7.86 -16.50
C GLU A 185 -4.71 -6.79 -15.41
N LYS A 186 -5.10 -7.13 -14.18
CA LYS A 186 -4.97 -6.23 -13.03
C LYS A 186 -3.51 -6.02 -12.64
N ILE A 187 -2.67 -7.05 -12.70
CA ILE A 187 -1.23 -6.91 -12.46
C ILE A 187 -0.61 -5.93 -13.46
N ILE A 188 -0.94 -6.04 -14.75
CA ILE A 188 -0.52 -5.07 -15.78
C ILE A 188 -0.98 -3.65 -15.40
N ALA A 189 -2.26 -3.49 -15.06
CA ALA A 189 -2.84 -2.18 -14.73
C ALA A 189 -2.30 -1.54 -13.44
N TYR A 190 -1.71 -2.34 -12.54
CA TYR A 190 -1.28 -1.92 -11.20
C TYR A 190 0.22 -1.82 -11.03
N GLU A 191 1.01 -2.23 -12.02
CA GLU A 191 2.47 -2.13 -11.94
C GLU A 191 2.92 -0.67 -11.90
N ALA A 192 3.53 -0.30 -10.77
CA ALA A 192 3.82 1.10 -10.42
C ALA A 192 5.32 1.42 -10.39
N VAL A 193 6.19 0.42 -10.47
CA VAL A 193 7.65 0.58 -10.40
C VAL A 193 8.26 0.53 -11.81
N HIS A 194 7.88 -0.49 -12.59
CA HIS A 194 8.37 -0.74 -13.95
C HIS A 194 7.19 -1.09 -14.86
N GLU A 195 6.53 -0.06 -15.41
CA GLU A 195 5.33 -0.18 -16.25
C GLU A 195 5.41 -1.36 -17.23
N ILE A 196 4.37 -2.21 -17.23
CA ILE A 196 4.21 -3.34 -18.15
C ILE A 196 3.32 -2.88 -19.29
N ASN A 197 3.88 -2.80 -20.50
CA ASN A 197 3.21 -2.21 -21.66
C ASN A 197 2.45 -3.24 -22.51
N SER A 198 2.70 -4.53 -22.31
CA SER A 198 2.11 -5.60 -23.11
C SER A 198 1.96 -6.92 -22.35
N TRP A 199 1.13 -7.81 -22.88
CA TRP A 199 1.02 -9.19 -22.41
C TRP A 199 2.32 -9.97 -22.59
N ASP A 200 3.10 -9.68 -23.62
CA ASP A 200 4.40 -10.31 -23.86
C ASP A 200 5.42 -9.88 -22.79
N GLU A 201 5.38 -8.62 -22.37
CA GLU A 201 6.20 -8.12 -21.26
C GLU A 201 5.77 -8.74 -19.93
N LEU A 202 4.46 -8.89 -19.67
CA LEU A 202 3.99 -9.63 -18.51
C LEU A 202 4.50 -11.08 -18.54
N ARG A 203 4.40 -11.73 -19.71
CA ARG A 203 4.84 -13.11 -19.90
C ARG A 203 6.34 -13.25 -19.66
N SER A 204 7.17 -12.32 -20.12
CA SER A 204 8.62 -12.36 -19.91
C SER A 204 9.02 -12.22 -18.42
N ARG A 205 8.14 -11.62 -17.61
CA ARG A 205 8.31 -11.49 -16.15
C ARG A 205 7.70 -12.62 -15.34
N LEU A 206 6.76 -13.41 -15.88
CA LEU A 206 6.07 -14.47 -15.14
C LEU A 206 6.38 -15.89 -15.60
N ALA A 207 6.63 -16.10 -16.90
CA ALA A 207 6.80 -17.43 -17.48
C ALA A 207 8.19 -18.06 -17.24
N PRO A 208 9.32 -17.31 -17.25
CA PRO A 208 10.63 -17.91 -16.99
C PRO A 208 10.74 -18.50 -15.58
N LYS A 209 11.43 -19.62 -15.45
CA LYS A 209 11.56 -20.34 -14.16
C LYS A 209 12.32 -19.56 -13.09
N ASP A 210 13.24 -18.69 -13.49
CA ASP A 210 13.98 -17.78 -12.61
C ASP A 210 13.24 -16.46 -12.35
N ARG A 211 11.96 -16.41 -12.70
CA ARG A 211 11.05 -15.37 -12.24
C ARG A 211 9.98 -15.99 -11.35
N ARG A 212 9.65 -15.25 -10.30
CA ARG A 212 8.60 -15.58 -9.35
C ARG A 212 7.80 -14.32 -9.09
N CYS A 213 6.49 -14.46 -9.02
CA CYS A 213 5.61 -13.38 -8.65
C CYS A 213 4.65 -13.89 -7.58
N PHE A 214 4.33 -13.04 -6.63
CA PHE A 214 3.41 -13.35 -5.56
C PHE A 214 2.46 -12.18 -5.37
N ALA A 215 1.24 -12.47 -4.96
CA ALA A 215 0.27 -11.44 -4.58
C ALA A 215 -0.44 -11.79 -3.27
N PHE A 216 -0.71 -10.76 -2.48
CA PHE A 216 -1.52 -10.83 -1.28
C PHE A 216 -2.96 -10.50 -1.63
N PHE A 217 -3.86 -11.40 -1.23
CA PHE A 217 -5.30 -11.27 -1.41
C PHE A 217 -6.00 -11.17 -0.06
N HIS A 218 -7.13 -10.48 -0.02
CA HIS A 218 -8.02 -10.47 1.13
C HIS A 218 -9.32 -11.20 0.79
N PRO A 219 -9.91 -12.00 1.69
CA PRO A 219 -11.14 -12.75 1.42
C PRO A 219 -12.32 -11.89 0.95
N ALA A 220 -12.39 -10.63 1.37
CA ALA A 220 -13.43 -9.69 0.94
C ALA A 220 -13.19 -9.09 -0.47
N MET A 221 -12.03 -9.34 -1.08
CA MET A 221 -11.57 -8.78 -2.36
C MET A 221 -10.75 -9.83 -3.14
N GLN A 222 -11.34 -10.99 -3.42
CA GLN A 222 -10.59 -12.20 -3.81
C GLN A 222 -9.90 -12.14 -5.16
N ASP A 223 -10.49 -11.44 -6.11
CA ASP A 223 -9.94 -11.26 -7.45
C ASP A 223 -9.11 -9.99 -7.55
N GLU A 224 -8.91 -9.28 -6.43
CA GLU A 224 -8.16 -8.03 -6.37
C GLU A 224 -6.84 -8.28 -5.63
N PRO A 225 -5.70 -8.31 -6.33
CA PRO A 225 -4.43 -8.27 -5.65
C PRO A 225 -4.36 -6.96 -4.86
N ILE A 226 -3.95 -7.03 -3.60
CA ILE A 226 -3.77 -5.86 -2.73
C ILE A 226 -2.33 -5.35 -2.85
N ILE A 227 -1.39 -6.28 -2.74
CA ILE A 227 0.03 -6.07 -2.97
C ILE A 227 0.49 -7.20 -3.87
N PHE A 228 1.32 -6.90 -4.87
CA PHE A 228 2.10 -7.93 -5.53
C PHE A 228 3.59 -7.62 -5.49
N VAL A 229 4.36 -8.68 -5.65
CA VAL A 229 5.79 -8.73 -5.44
C VAL A 229 6.39 -9.54 -6.58
N GLU A 230 7.25 -8.90 -7.36
CA GLU A 230 8.03 -9.56 -8.41
C GLU A 230 9.45 -9.86 -7.93
N VAL A 231 9.91 -11.07 -8.22
CA VAL A 231 11.19 -11.60 -7.76
C VAL A 231 11.95 -12.22 -8.94
N ALA A 232 13.21 -11.83 -9.06
CA ALA A 232 14.17 -12.45 -9.97
C ALA A 232 15.13 -13.33 -9.19
N LEU A 233 15.29 -14.59 -9.61
CA LEU A 233 16.31 -15.49 -9.08
C LEU A 233 17.60 -15.28 -9.87
N MET A 234 18.70 -14.98 -9.18
CA MET A 234 19.97 -14.58 -9.79
C MET A 234 21.17 -15.23 -9.09
N LYS A 235 22.32 -15.29 -9.79
CA LYS A 235 23.58 -15.78 -9.22
C LYS A 235 24.25 -14.75 -8.30
N GLU A 236 24.05 -13.47 -8.58
CA GLU A 236 24.67 -12.34 -7.86
C GLU A 236 23.66 -11.23 -7.56
N VAL A 237 24.02 -10.32 -6.65
CA VAL A 237 23.19 -9.16 -6.29
C VAL A 237 23.30 -8.10 -7.41
N PRO A 238 22.19 -7.73 -8.08
CA PRO A 238 22.24 -6.76 -9.16
C PRO A 238 22.36 -5.33 -8.63
N SER A 239 23.05 -4.50 -9.40
CA SER A 239 23.13 -3.04 -9.17
C SER A 239 22.26 -2.24 -10.12
N LYS A 240 21.86 -2.79 -11.27
CA LYS A 240 21.06 -2.11 -12.29
C LYS A 240 19.78 -2.87 -12.59
N ILE A 241 18.68 -2.15 -12.75
CA ILE A 241 17.40 -2.76 -13.08
C ILE A 241 17.37 -3.29 -14.50
N GLN A 242 18.12 -2.64 -15.41
CA GLN A 242 18.23 -3.08 -16.80
C GLN A 242 18.78 -4.52 -16.88
N ASP A 243 19.63 -4.95 -15.96
CA ASP A 243 20.17 -6.32 -15.92
C ASP A 243 19.09 -7.34 -15.53
N VAL A 244 18.04 -6.90 -14.83
CA VAL A 244 16.90 -7.74 -14.40
C VAL A 244 15.80 -7.77 -15.47
N LEU A 245 15.54 -6.65 -16.15
CA LEU A 245 14.43 -6.51 -17.09
C LEU A 245 14.78 -6.81 -18.56
N GLN A 246 16.04 -7.08 -18.88
CA GLN A 246 16.46 -7.43 -20.25
C GLN A 246 15.67 -8.63 -20.81
N GLU A 247 15.00 -8.43 -21.96
CA GLU A 247 14.25 -9.50 -22.64
C GLU A 247 15.16 -10.63 -23.14
N LYS A 248 16.31 -10.28 -23.70
CA LYS A 248 17.33 -11.23 -24.17
C LYS A 248 18.38 -11.45 -23.08
N ARG A 249 18.03 -12.28 -22.10
CA ARG A 249 18.93 -12.68 -21.02
C ARG A 249 19.05 -14.19 -20.93
N ASN A 250 20.12 -14.65 -20.31
CA ASN A 250 20.25 -16.06 -19.94
C ASN A 250 19.26 -16.35 -18.81
N VAL A 251 18.32 -17.26 -19.06
CA VAL A 251 17.41 -17.78 -18.05
C VAL A 251 18.19 -18.80 -17.22
N PHE A 252 18.20 -18.62 -15.90
CA PHE A 252 18.83 -19.57 -15.00
C PHE A 252 17.83 -20.65 -14.59
N GLU A 253 18.32 -21.87 -14.36
CA GLU A 253 17.55 -22.83 -13.58
C GLU A 253 17.58 -22.39 -12.10
N PRO A 254 16.43 -22.42 -11.39
CA PRO A 254 16.35 -21.92 -10.01
C PRO A 254 17.42 -22.48 -9.08
N GLU A 255 17.81 -23.74 -9.24
CA GLU A 255 18.79 -24.46 -8.43
C GLU A 255 20.22 -23.89 -8.57
N GLU A 256 20.52 -23.21 -9.68
CA GLU A 256 21.83 -22.58 -9.92
C GLU A 256 21.94 -21.16 -9.34
N THR A 257 20.83 -20.61 -8.84
CA THR A 257 20.78 -19.24 -8.33
C THR A 257 21.16 -19.20 -6.84
N THR A 258 21.59 -18.05 -6.33
CA THR A 258 21.89 -17.91 -4.89
C THR A 258 21.25 -16.69 -4.26
N VAL A 259 20.63 -15.83 -5.07
CA VAL A 259 20.05 -14.56 -4.66
C VAL A 259 18.61 -14.46 -5.17
N ALA A 260 17.68 -14.17 -4.28
CA ALA A 260 16.33 -13.72 -4.64
C ALA A 260 16.29 -12.19 -4.60
N VAL A 261 15.96 -11.59 -5.74
CA VAL A 261 15.94 -10.13 -5.94
C VAL A 261 14.51 -9.64 -6.07
N PHE A 262 13.99 -8.97 -5.03
CA PHE A 262 12.72 -8.27 -5.04
C PHE A 262 12.86 -6.95 -5.81
N TYR A 263 12.51 -6.94 -7.09
CA TYR A 263 12.73 -5.78 -7.95
C TYR A 263 11.47 -4.93 -8.18
N SER A 264 10.27 -5.47 -7.93
CA SER A 264 9.03 -4.69 -7.92
C SER A 264 8.14 -5.10 -6.75
N ILE A 265 7.62 -4.10 -6.03
CA ILE A 265 6.61 -4.27 -4.98
C ILE A 265 5.59 -3.16 -5.16
N SER A 266 4.37 -3.55 -5.52
CA SER A 266 3.33 -2.61 -5.94
C SER A 266 2.10 -2.75 -5.04
N ASN A 267 1.61 -1.62 -4.51
CA ASN A 267 0.28 -1.56 -3.89
C ASN A 267 -0.75 -1.24 -4.97
N CYS A 268 -1.58 -2.23 -5.28
CA CYS A 268 -2.58 -2.17 -6.33
C CYS A 268 -3.72 -1.19 -6.04
N GLN A 269 -4.03 -1.01 -4.75
CA GLN A 269 -5.25 -0.37 -4.32
C GLN A 269 -4.94 1.02 -3.75
N LYS A 270 -5.02 2.04 -4.60
CA LYS A 270 -4.83 3.45 -4.18
C LYS A 270 -5.76 3.87 -3.04
N GLY A 271 -6.96 3.29 -2.98
CA GLY A 271 -7.91 3.49 -1.89
C GLY A 271 -7.47 2.87 -0.55
N LEU A 272 -6.44 2.03 -0.53
CA LEU A 272 -5.81 1.48 0.68
C LEU A 272 -4.51 2.21 1.04
N ALA A 273 -4.22 3.37 0.43
CA ALA A 273 -3.08 4.18 0.83
C ALA A 273 -3.11 4.50 2.33
N GLY A 274 -1.99 4.27 3.02
CA GLY A 274 -1.85 4.48 4.46
C GLY A 274 -2.44 3.38 5.35
N ILE A 275 -3.02 2.32 4.77
CA ILE A 275 -3.43 1.12 5.52
C ILE A 275 -2.21 0.20 5.64
N SER A 276 -1.83 -0.14 6.87
CA SER A 276 -0.78 -1.12 7.12
C SER A 276 -1.38 -2.51 7.04
N PHE A 277 -0.76 -3.36 6.24
CA PHE A 277 -1.06 -4.79 6.12
C PHE A 277 -0.19 -5.63 7.07
N GLY A 278 0.37 -4.95 8.08
CA GLY A 278 1.38 -5.46 8.99
C GLY A 278 2.79 -5.44 8.39
N ASN A 279 3.76 -5.61 9.27
CA ASN A 279 5.17 -5.76 8.90
C ASN A 279 5.44 -7.23 8.58
N PHE A 280 6.53 -7.51 7.85
CA PHE A 280 7.00 -8.85 7.47
C PHE A 280 6.29 -9.50 6.27
N LEU A 281 5.65 -8.72 5.40
CA LEU A 281 5.12 -9.23 4.13
C LEU A 281 6.23 -9.86 3.27
N ILE A 282 7.36 -9.15 3.17
CA ILE A 282 8.51 -9.63 2.39
C ILE A 282 9.22 -10.80 3.07
N LYS A 283 9.21 -10.86 4.42
CA LYS A 283 9.70 -12.03 5.15
C LYS A 283 8.92 -13.29 4.78
N GLN A 284 7.59 -13.18 4.60
CA GLN A 284 6.76 -14.31 4.21
C GLN A 284 7.14 -14.82 2.81
N VAL A 285 7.26 -13.93 1.83
CA VAL A 285 7.69 -14.30 0.46
C VAL A 285 9.10 -14.90 0.46
N ALA A 286 10.03 -14.29 1.20
CA ALA A 286 11.40 -14.78 1.32
C ALA A 286 11.47 -16.16 2.00
N ASN A 287 10.64 -16.41 3.03
CA ASN A 287 10.54 -17.72 3.66
C ASN A 287 9.98 -18.78 2.70
N ASP A 288 8.93 -18.47 1.94
CA ASP A 288 8.34 -19.40 0.97
C ASP A 288 9.39 -19.77 -0.10
N LEU A 289 10.12 -18.78 -0.61
CA LEU A 289 11.24 -19.00 -1.54
C LEU A 289 12.37 -19.83 -0.91
N ASN A 290 12.72 -19.60 0.36
CA ASN A 290 13.74 -20.37 1.07
C ASN A 290 13.29 -21.81 1.38
N LEU A 291 11.99 -22.05 1.47
CA LEU A 291 11.42 -23.40 1.61
C LEU A 291 11.46 -24.16 0.28
N GLU A 292 11.12 -23.50 -0.82
CA GLU A 292 11.15 -24.05 -2.19
C GLU A 292 12.61 -24.27 -2.68
N PHE A 293 13.49 -23.28 -2.48
CA PHE A 293 14.85 -23.26 -3.01
C PHE A 293 15.91 -23.08 -1.91
N LYS A 294 16.44 -24.20 -1.41
CA LYS A 294 17.46 -24.21 -0.33
C LYS A 294 18.82 -23.64 -0.74
N ASN A 295 19.07 -23.49 -2.03
CA ASN A 295 20.27 -22.88 -2.59
C ASN A 295 20.29 -21.35 -2.46
N LEU A 296 19.13 -20.70 -2.20
CA LEU A 296 19.06 -19.26 -1.98
C LEU A 296 19.70 -18.87 -0.65
N LYS A 297 20.70 -17.99 -0.72
CA LYS A 297 21.49 -17.52 0.44
C LYS A 297 21.20 -16.06 0.79
N LYS A 298 20.76 -15.25 -0.18
CA LYS A 298 20.51 -13.83 0.01
C LYS A 298 19.14 -13.43 -0.53
N PHE A 299 18.42 -12.64 0.26
CA PHE A 299 17.14 -12.06 -0.09
C PHE A 299 17.32 -10.55 -0.11
N VAL A 300 17.41 -9.97 -1.30
CA VAL A 300 17.72 -8.55 -1.48
C VAL A 300 16.66 -7.88 -2.33
N THR A 301 16.47 -6.59 -2.18
CA THR A 301 15.66 -5.81 -3.09
C THR A 301 16.53 -5.11 -4.12
N LEU A 302 15.93 -4.63 -5.20
CA LEU A 302 16.50 -3.57 -6.02
C LEU A 302 15.45 -2.46 -6.11
N SER A 303 15.54 -1.50 -5.18
CA SER A 303 14.47 -0.56 -4.89
C SER A 303 14.74 0.85 -5.45
N PRO A 304 13.71 1.56 -5.92
CA PRO A 304 13.84 2.97 -6.31
C PRO A 304 13.95 3.88 -5.09
N VAL A 305 14.38 5.14 -5.30
CA VAL A 305 14.49 6.18 -4.27
C VAL A 305 13.68 7.43 -4.68
N PRO A 306 12.34 7.31 -4.76
CA PRO A 306 11.52 8.24 -5.55
C PRO A 306 11.46 9.68 -5.02
N GLY A 307 11.82 9.90 -3.75
CA GLY A 307 11.75 11.22 -3.12
C GLY A 307 13.02 12.07 -3.26
N LEU A 308 14.11 11.52 -3.79
CA LEU A 308 15.43 12.13 -3.69
C LEU A 308 15.57 13.43 -4.49
N ARG A 309 15.18 13.46 -5.78
CA ARG A 309 15.26 14.68 -6.60
C ARG A 309 14.42 15.81 -6.04
N LYS A 310 13.22 15.49 -5.55
CA LYS A 310 12.33 16.45 -4.89
C LYS A 310 12.96 17.00 -3.61
N TRP A 311 13.50 16.13 -2.76
CA TRP A 311 14.19 16.55 -1.53
C TRP A 311 15.39 17.46 -1.82
N ILE A 312 16.21 17.12 -2.83
CA ILE A 312 17.32 17.99 -3.28
C ILE A 312 16.79 19.33 -3.78
N SER A 313 15.69 19.35 -4.54
CA SER A 313 15.06 20.59 -5.02
C SER A 313 14.62 21.50 -3.87
N ASP A 314 14.01 20.91 -2.85
CA ASP A 314 13.45 21.66 -1.72
C ASP A 314 14.56 22.17 -0.78
N LYS A 315 15.63 21.39 -0.55
CA LYS A 315 16.66 21.66 0.46
C LYS A 315 17.96 22.23 -0.10
N HIS A 316 18.29 21.89 -1.33
CA HIS A 316 19.54 22.26 -1.99
C HIS A 316 19.29 22.82 -3.40
N PRO A 317 18.50 23.91 -3.53
CA PRO A 317 18.03 24.43 -4.82
C PRO A 317 19.16 24.82 -5.77
N LYS A 318 20.32 25.26 -5.24
CA LYS A 318 21.51 25.56 -6.06
C LYS A 318 22.04 24.32 -6.79
N PHE A 319 22.11 23.19 -6.09
CA PHE A 319 22.54 21.92 -6.69
C PHE A 319 21.44 21.34 -7.58
N ALA A 320 20.17 21.45 -7.18
CA ALA A 320 19.05 21.02 -8.02
C ALA A 320 19.08 21.68 -9.41
N LYS A 321 19.35 22.99 -9.49
CA LYS A 321 19.52 23.73 -10.75
C LYS A 321 20.71 23.25 -11.59
N SER A 322 21.80 22.78 -10.96
CA SER A 322 22.96 22.27 -11.72
C SER A 322 22.67 20.92 -12.36
N ILE A 323 21.88 20.07 -11.69
CA ILE A 323 21.51 18.74 -12.21
C ILE A 323 20.25 18.74 -13.09
N GLU A 324 19.43 19.80 -13.06
CA GLU A 324 18.21 19.92 -13.89
C GLU A 324 18.50 19.92 -15.40
N LYS A 325 19.66 20.44 -15.80
CA LYS A 325 20.12 20.44 -17.20
C LYS A 325 20.65 19.08 -17.64
N LEU A 326 20.91 18.17 -16.71
CA LEU A 326 21.47 16.85 -17.01
C LEU A 326 20.33 15.90 -17.38
N LYS A 327 20.42 15.32 -18.57
CA LYS A 327 19.42 14.38 -19.08
C LYS A 327 20.01 13.01 -19.41
N ARG A 328 21.32 12.93 -19.63
CA ARG A 328 22.00 11.69 -20.03
C ARG A 328 22.79 11.09 -18.86
N PRO A 329 22.82 9.75 -18.70
CA PRO A 329 23.50 9.09 -17.59
C PRO A 329 24.98 9.47 -17.44
N GLU A 330 25.70 9.69 -18.54
CA GLU A 330 27.14 10.00 -18.51
C GLU A 330 27.42 11.38 -17.89
N GLN A 331 26.44 12.28 -17.95
CA GLN A 331 26.56 13.61 -17.34
C GLN A 331 26.48 13.53 -15.81
N PHE A 332 25.69 12.59 -15.28
CA PHE A 332 25.53 12.38 -13.85
C PHE A 332 26.80 11.85 -13.19
N LEU A 333 27.67 11.15 -13.94
CA LEU A 333 29.00 10.75 -13.45
C LEU A 333 29.87 11.95 -13.05
N LYS A 334 29.70 13.11 -13.70
CA LYS A 334 30.47 14.34 -13.39
C LYS A 334 30.09 14.98 -12.07
N VAL A 335 28.91 14.66 -11.54
CA VAL A 335 28.40 15.18 -10.27
C VAL A 335 28.31 14.11 -9.19
N TYR A 336 28.97 12.96 -9.41
CA TYR A 336 28.88 11.78 -8.54
C TYR A 336 29.16 12.10 -7.07
N ASP A 337 30.30 12.72 -6.77
CA ASP A 337 30.70 12.98 -5.39
C ASP A 337 29.72 13.94 -4.67
N ASN A 338 29.29 15.01 -5.34
CA ASN A 338 28.27 15.92 -4.81
C ASN A 338 26.93 15.22 -4.62
N MET A 339 26.53 14.38 -5.56
CA MET A 339 25.28 13.63 -5.46
C MET A 339 25.33 12.64 -4.29
N MET A 340 26.44 11.92 -4.12
CA MET A 340 26.64 10.98 -3.02
C MET A 340 26.67 11.64 -1.64
N GLU A 341 27.17 12.88 -1.52
CA GLU A 341 27.05 13.67 -0.29
C GLU A 341 25.57 13.86 0.09
N TYR A 342 24.73 14.26 -0.88
CA TYR A 342 23.29 14.46 -0.64
C TYR A 342 22.54 13.15 -0.41
N VAL A 343 22.94 12.05 -1.06
CA VAL A 343 22.40 10.71 -0.78
C VAL A 343 22.70 10.30 0.66
N GLY A 344 23.93 10.53 1.14
CA GLY A 344 24.28 10.29 2.53
C GLY A 344 23.41 11.09 3.50
N LYS A 345 23.26 12.41 3.29
CA LYS A 345 22.37 13.26 4.10
C LYS A 345 20.92 12.76 4.08
N TYR A 346 20.43 12.38 2.90
CA TYR A 346 19.05 11.94 2.71
C TYR A 346 18.70 10.65 3.47
N PHE A 347 19.63 9.70 3.54
CA PHE A 347 19.43 8.43 4.27
C PHE A 347 19.82 8.50 5.74
N LEU A 348 20.93 9.17 6.08
CA LEU A 348 21.48 9.17 7.44
C LEU A 348 20.79 10.17 8.39
N SER A 349 20.21 11.25 7.85
CA SER A 349 19.64 12.34 8.65
C SER A 349 18.16 12.56 8.31
N SER A 350 17.28 12.53 9.31
CA SER A 350 15.86 12.83 9.11
C SER A 350 15.52 14.28 9.47
N GLU A 351 14.91 14.99 8.53
CA GLU A 351 14.35 16.33 8.74
C GLU A 351 12.82 16.34 8.89
N ARG A 352 12.21 15.15 8.98
CA ARG A 352 10.77 15.02 9.19
C ARG A 352 10.42 15.31 10.65
N THR A 353 9.21 15.83 10.88
CA THR A 353 8.68 16.09 12.23
C THR A 353 8.55 14.82 13.06
N ASP A 354 8.27 13.68 12.41
CA ASP A 354 8.15 12.36 13.02
C ASP A 354 9.50 11.62 13.17
N LYS A 355 10.62 12.24 12.77
CA LYS A 355 11.98 11.66 12.79
C LYS A 355 12.16 10.37 11.98
N MET A 356 11.17 9.94 11.21
CA MET A 356 11.27 8.76 10.34
C MET A 356 12.20 9.03 9.15
N PRO A 357 12.78 8.01 8.48
CA PRO A 357 13.58 8.20 7.26
C PRO A 357 12.86 9.05 6.21
N ASN A 358 13.60 9.86 5.45
CA ASN A 358 13.01 10.78 4.46
C ASN A 358 12.33 10.04 3.30
N ASP A 359 12.91 8.93 2.86
CA ASP A 359 12.43 8.16 1.72
C ASP A 359 11.25 7.21 2.09
N PRO A 360 10.13 7.23 1.34
CA PRO A 360 9.01 6.33 1.59
C PRO A 360 9.33 4.84 1.41
N VAL A 361 10.18 4.50 0.45
CA VAL A 361 10.55 3.10 0.16
C VAL A 361 11.49 2.58 1.24
N ALA A 362 12.40 3.41 1.75
CA ALA A 362 13.19 3.13 2.94
C ALA A 362 12.32 2.85 4.15
N ARG A 363 11.33 3.71 4.44
CA ARG A 363 10.39 3.48 5.55
C ARG A 363 9.67 2.14 5.42
N PHE A 364 9.28 1.77 4.21
CA PHE A 364 8.65 0.48 3.95
C PHE A 364 9.59 -0.70 4.21
N HIS A 365 10.78 -0.74 3.61
CA HIS A 365 11.69 -1.88 3.76
C HIS A 365 12.27 -2.01 5.15
N LEU A 366 12.71 -0.91 5.76
CA LEU A 366 13.21 -0.88 7.14
C LEU A 366 12.10 -1.24 8.13
N GLY A 367 10.87 -0.74 7.91
CA GLY A 367 9.68 -1.14 8.65
C GLY A 367 9.36 -2.63 8.52
N ASN A 368 9.74 -3.27 7.41
CA ASN A 368 9.66 -4.73 7.23
C ASN A 368 10.90 -5.48 7.75
N GLY A 369 11.81 -4.81 8.46
CA GLY A 369 12.99 -5.43 9.10
C GLY A 369 14.20 -5.61 8.18
N ALA A 370 14.21 -4.99 7.01
CA ALA A 370 15.40 -5.01 6.15
C ALA A 370 16.51 -4.10 6.68
N SER A 371 17.72 -4.26 6.15
CA SER A 371 18.82 -3.31 6.30
C SER A 371 19.24 -2.75 4.95
N LEU A 372 19.59 -1.46 4.89
CA LEU A 372 20.18 -0.85 3.70
C LEU A 372 21.54 -1.50 3.42
N GLU A 373 21.67 -2.21 2.31
CA GLU A 373 22.80 -3.09 2.01
C GLU A 373 23.80 -2.48 1.05
N GLN A 374 23.30 -1.85 -0.02
CA GLN A 374 24.12 -1.33 -1.11
C GLN A 374 23.46 -0.12 -1.75
N ILE A 375 24.29 0.83 -2.20
CA ILE A 375 23.88 2.03 -2.94
C ILE A 375 24.30 1.85 -4.41
N ASN A 376 23.35 2.02 -5.32
CA ASN A 376 23.55 1.80 -6.75
C ASN A 376 23.36 3.10 -7.52
N TYR A 377 24.46 3.79 -7.80
CA TYR A 377 24.43 4.98 -8.63
C TYR A 377 24.23 4.61 -10.11
N LEU A 378 23.31 5.28 -10.79
CA LEU A 378 22.86 4.91 -12.13
C LEU A 378 22.36 3.45 -12.21
N GLY A 379 21.70 3.00 -11.14
CA GLY A 379 21.00 1.72 -11.09
C GLY A 379 19.72 1.70 -11.93
N ASP A 380 19.09 2.86 -12.15
CA ASP A 380 18.01 3.00 -13.13
C ASP A 380 18.23 4.23 -14.02
N VAL A 381 18.63 4.00 -15.27
CA VAL A 381 18.83 5.05 -16.28
C VAL A 381 17.59 5.33 -17.12
N SER A 382 16.43 4.77 -16.77
CA SER A 382 15.16 5.13 -17.38
C SER A 382 14.84 6.61 -17.15
N SER A 383 13.96 7.18 -17.98
CA SER A 383 13.52 8.57 -17.78
C SER A 383 12.89 8.78 -16.39
N ASN A 384 12.15 7.80 -15.88
CA ASN A 384 11.57 7.85 -14.54
C ASN A 384 12.65 7.80 -13.44
N GLY A 385 13.61 6.88 -13.53
CA GLY A 385 14.73 6.77 -12.59
C GLY A 385 15.57 8.05 -12.50
N ILE A 386 15.90 8.64 -13.66
CA ILE A 386 16.60 9.93 -13.71
C ILE A 386 15.77 11.06 -13.08
N ASN A 387 14.49 11.15 -13.41
CA ASN A 387 13.63 12.23 -12.93
C ASN A 387 13.37 12.17 -11.42
N LEU A 388 13.22 10.97 -10.86
CA LEU A 388 12.87 10.75 -9.46
C LEU A 388 14.08 10.75 -8.52
N SER A 389 15.21 10.18 -8.96
CA SER A 389 16.36 9.94 -8.08
C SER A 389 17.73 10.16 -8.73
N ALA A 390 17.80 10.78 -9.91
CA ALA A 390 19.03 10.87 -10.71
C ALA A 390 19.64 9.48 -10.98
N GLY A 391 18.77 8.48 -11.15
CA GLY A 391 19.11 7.10 -11.42
C GLY A 391 19.65 6.32 -10.22
N LEU A 392 19.51 6.85 -9.00
CA LEU A 392 19.85 6.11 -7.80
C LEU A 392 18.84 4.98 -7.54
N MET A 393 19.36 3.78 -7.32
CA MET A 393 18.66 2.66 -6.68
C MET A 393 19.42 2.20 -5.45
N VAL A 394 18.79 1.36 -4.63
CA VAL A 394 19.43 0.75 -3.46
C VAL A 394 19.02 -0.70 -3.33
N ASN A 395 19.88 -1.53 -2.74
CA ASN A 395 19.49 -2.85 -2.28
C ASN A 395 19.19 -2.81 -0.78
N TYR A 396 18.05 -3.35 -0.38
CA TYR A 396 17.75 -3.69 1.01
C TYR A 396 17.93 -5.20 1.21
N LEU A 397 18.63 -5.60 2.27
CA LEU A 397 18.84 -7.00 2.63
C LEU A 397 17.80 -7.45 3.67
N TYR A 398 17.14 -8.55 3.38
CA TYR A 398 16.29 -9.30 4.30
C TYR A 398 17.06 -10.50 4.86
N ASP A 399 17.81 -10.27 5.93
CA ASP A 399 18.45 -11.33 6.70
C ASP A 399 17.38 -12.01 7.59
N LEU A 400 16.89 -13.18 7.17
CA LEU A 400 15.73 -13.85 7.77
C LEU A 400 15.83 -14.03 9.29
N ASP A 401 17.04 -14.23 9.81
CA ASP A 401 17.33 -14.40 11.24
C ASP A 401 17.31 -13.07 12.01
N LYS A 402 17.53 -11.94 11.32
CA LYS A 402 17.61 -10.60 11.91
C LYS A 402 16.39 -9.73 11.63
N VAL A 403 15.50 -10.12 10.72
CA VAL A 403 14.34 -9.31 10.29
C VAL A 403 13.53 -8.78 11.49
N GLU A 404 13.22 -9.64 12.48
CA GLU A 404 12.44 -9.22 13.65
C GLU A 404 13.23 -8.24 14.54
N LYS A 405 14.50 -8.55 14.83
CA LYS A 405 15.37 -7.65 15.60
C LYS A 405 15.52 -6.28 14.93
N ASN A 406 15.73 -6.27 13.61
CA ASN A 406 15.86 -5.06 12.81
C ASN A 406 14.56 -4.24 12.86
N HIS A 407 13.40 -4.89 12.78
CA HIS A 407 12.10 -4.24 12.90
C HIS A 407 11.91 -3.56 14.25
N GLU A 408 12.24 -4.26 15.34
CA GLU A 408 12.14 -3.71 16.70
C GLU A 408 13.08 -2.51 16.89
N LEU A 409 14.33 -2.60 16.43
CA LEU A 409 15.30 -1.49 16.48
C LEU A 409 14.81 -0.27 15.68
N TYR A 410 14.27 -0.51 14.47
CA TYR A 410 13.73 0.56 13.64
C TYR A 410 12.52 1.24 14.29
N THR A 411 11.61 0.46 14.88
CA THR A 411 10.37 0.96 15.50
C THR A 411 10.64 1.71 16.81
N SER A 412 11.62 1.25 17.60
CA SER A 412 11.96 1.85 18.90
C SER A 412 12.87 3.07 18.79
N GLU A 413 13.88 3.03 17.92
CA GLU A 413 14.90 4.08 17.83
C GLU A 413 14.69 5.06 16.66
N ASN A 414 13.78 4.76 15.73
CA ASN A 414 13.63 5.47 14.44
C ASN A 414 14.94 5.55 13.62
N LYS A 415 15.90 4.66 13.90
CA LYS A 415 17.19 4.61 13.22
C LYS A 415 17.18 3.61 12.08
N ILE A 416 17.93 3.92 11.02
CA ILE A 416 18.08 3.03 9.89
C ILE A 416 19.01 1.86 10.23
N ASN A 417 18.58 0.64 9.92
CA ASN A 417 19.48 -0.51 9.90
C ASN A 417 20.32 -0.42 8.62
N ILE A 418 21.63 -0.32 8.75
CA ILE A 418 22.55 -0.15 7.63
C ILE A 418 23.70 -1.14 7.71
N SER A 419 24.04 -1.77 6.59
CA SER A 419 25.18 -2.67 6.49
C SER A 419 26.49 -1.91 6.65
N LYS A 420 27.56 -2.59 7.06
CA LYS A 420 28.90 -1.97 7.13
C LYS A 420 29.35 -1.41 5.78
N ASN A 421 28.98 -2.08 4.69
CA ASN A 421 29.34 -1.68 3.33
C ASN A 421 28.62 -0.38 2.93
N ALA A 422 27.29 -0.36 3.01
CA ALA A 422 26.50 0.84 2.72
C ALA A 422 26.91 2.01 3.62
N LYS A 423 27.13 1.77 4.91
CA LYS A 423 27.57 2.80 5.85
C LYS A 423 28.91 3.41 5.45
N LYS A 424 29.89 2.58 5.06
CA LYS A 424 31.19 3.06 4.57
C LYS A 424 31.05 3.92 3.32
N VAL A 425 30.21 3.51 2.37
CA VAL A 425 29.95 4.27 1.13
C VAL A 425 29.32 5.62 1.43
N LEU A 426 28.28 5.67 2.27
CA LEU A 426 27.61 6.92 2.60
C LEU A 426 28.51 7.86 3.40
N LEU A 427 29.22 7.34 4.42
CA LEU A 427 30.11 8.13 5.28
C LEU A 427 31.33 8.68 4.55
N LYS A 428 31.78 8.06 3.46
CA LYS A 428 32.88 8.60 2.65
C LYS A 428 32.59 10.01 2.14
N TYR A 429 31.31 10.33 1.91
CA TYR A 429 30.89 11.58 1.27
C TYR A 429 30.20 12.55 2.24
N THR A 430 29.71 12.08 3.39
CA THR A 430 29.18 12.95 4.44
C THR A 430 30.28 13.33 5.43
N LYS A 431 30.51 14.64 5.62
CA LYS A 431 31.41 15.18 6.65
C LYS A 431 30.89 15.03 8.09
N GLU A 432 29.75 14.37 8.27
CA GLU A 432 29.10 14.17 9.56
C GLU A 432 29.48 12.81 10.15
N THR A 433 30.14 12.82 11.31
CA THR A 433 30.27 11.67 12.21
C THR A 433 28.91 11.42 12.87
N LEU A 434 28.38 10.19 12.72
CA LEU A 434 27.14 9.71 13.35
C LEU A 434 27.18 9.74 14.88
#